data_AF-A0A414AWK1-F1
#
_entry.id   AF-A0A414AWK1-F1
#
_cell.length_a   1.000
_cell.length_b   1.000
_cell.length_c   1.000
_cell.angle_alpha   90.00
_cell.angle_beta   90.00
_cell.angle_gamma   90.00
#
_symmetry.space_group_name_H-M   'P 1'
#
loop_
_entity.id
_entity.type
_entity.pdbx_description
1 polymer ?
#
loop_
_entity_poly.entity_id
_entity_poly.type
_entity_poly.pdbx_seq_one_letter_code
_entity_poly.pdbx_strand_id
1 'polypeptide(L)'
;MAQKRNRKVAVVQCLGGCHAEAVIPRGDLAGDCSQVLAEHPDGILKCKWGCLGMGSCVAACKSDAIHINSFGVAEVDRGKCVGCGLCVKACPLGLIRITTPEYPVYTACMNQDGGAQTRKDCSVGCIACGICVKNCPADAVRIENNHAVIDEAKCIACGMCAVKCPRGIILDADGIFTVKA
;
A
#
# COMPACT_ATOMS: atom_id res chain seq x y z
N MET A 1 -13.43 -29.60 -1.91
CA MET A 1 -14.20 -28.40 -1.49
C MET A 1 -13.20 -27.33 -1.10
N ALA A 2 -13.00 -26.31 -1.93
CA ALA A 2 -12.08 -25.22 -1.62
C ALA A 2 -12.68 -24.40 -0.47
N GLN A 3 -12.06 -24.48 0.71
CA GLN A 3 -12.49 -23.76 1.90
C GLN A 3 -12.44 -22.26 1.58
N LYS A 4 -13.61 -21.63 1.45
CA LYS A 4 -13.77 -20.19 1.21
C LYS A 4 -13.10 -19.47 2.38
N ARG A 5 -11.85 -19.05 2.21
CA ARG A 5 -11.05 -18.46 3.28
C ARG A 5 -11.51 -17.03 3.50
N ASN A 6 -12.54 -16.86 4.32
CA ASN A 6 -12.91 -15.59 4.93
C ASN A 6 -11.84 -15.17 5.96
N ARG A 7 -10.60 -14.96 5.52
CA ARG A 7 -9.50 -14.51 6.38
C ARG A 7 -9.19 -13.05 6.11
N LYS A 8 -9.13 -12.28 7.19
CA LYS A 8 -8.60 -10.91 7.18
C LYS A 8 -7.11 -10.97 6.88
N VAL A 9 -6.62 -10.07 6.04
CA VAL A 9 -5.21 -10.04 5.63
C VAL A 9 -4.67 -8.62 5.79
N ALA A 10 -3.40 -8.50 6.14
CA ALA A 10 -2.72 -7.21 6.16
C ALA A 10 -2.35 -6.79 4.73
N VAL A 11 -2.60 -5.53 4.40
CA VAL A 11 -2.21 -4.94 3.12
C VAL A 11 -1.35 -3.70 3.35
N VAL A 12 -0.42 -3.46 2.44
CA VAL A 12 0.51 -2.33 2.50
C VAL A 12 0.10 -1.28 1.47
N GLN A 13 -0.10 -0.06 1.93
CA GLN A 13 -0.53 1.10 1.14
C GLN A 13 0.66 1.89 0.60
N CYS A 14 1.67 1.17 0.14
CA CYS A 14 2.81 1.71 -0.59
C CYS A 14 3.29 0.62 -1.55
N LEU A 15 3.51 0.98 -2.81
CA LEU A 15 4.29 0.20 -3.79
C LEU A 15 5.58 0.94 -4.19
N GLY A 16 5.72 2.19 -3.74
CA GLY A 16 6.74 3.14 -4.17
C GLY A 16 8.05 2.98 -3.41
N GLY A 17 8.72 1.85 -3.63
CA GLY A 17 10.07 1.55 -3.13
C GLY A 17 11.15 2.31 -3.88
N CYS A 18 12.05 1.62 -4.58
CA CYS A 18 13.01 2.27 -5.49
C CYS A 18 12.34 3.02 -6.66
N HIS A 19 11.04 2.82 -6.86
CA HIS A 19 10.22 3.62 -7.77
C HIS A 19 10.05 5.07 -7.31
N ALA A 20 10.14 5.31 -6.00
CA ALA A 20 10.22 6.64 -5.45
C ALA A 20 11.68 6.94 -5.11
N GLU A 21 12.34 7.73 -5.94
CA GLU A 21 13.79 7.99 -5.87
C GLU A 21 14.26 8.20 -4.42
N ALA A 22 15.31 7.47 -4.01
CA ALA A 22 15.83 7.57 -2.65
C ALA A 22 16.62 8.86 -2.47
N VAL A 23 16.33 9.58 -1.38
CA VAL A 23 17.14 10.73 -0.94
C VAL A 23 18.26 10.24 -0.04
N ILE A 24 17.98 9.23 0.79
CA ILE A 24 18.95 8.59 1.68
C ILE A 24 18.98 7.08 1.37
N PRO A 25 20.14 6.51 0.98
CA PRO A 25 20.26 5.08 0.75
C PRO A 25 19.98 4.28 2.02
N ARG A 26 19.18 3.20 1.90
CA ARG A 26 18.84 2.35 3.05
C ARG A 26 20.05 1.70 3.73
N GLY A 27 21.14 1.49 2.99
CA GLY A 27 22.38 0.92 3.54
C GLY A 27 23.10 1.84 4.53
N ASP A 28 22.80 3.14 4.50
CA ASP A 28 23.41 4.14 5.37
C ASP A 28 22.59 4.34 6.66
N LEU A 29 21.45 3.65 6.79
CA LEU A 29 20.53 3.77 7.91
C LEU A 29 20.72 2.59 8.88
N ALA A 30 20.55 2.87 10.17
CA ALA A 30 20.56 1.88 11.22
C ALA A 30 19.25 1.92 12.02
N GLY A 31 18.90 0.80 12.66
CA GLY A 31 17.72 0.71 13.52
C GLY A 31 16.41 0.40 12.80
N ASP A 32 15.30 0.70 13.46
CA ASP A 32 13.95 0.39 12.99
C ASP A 32 13.26 1.60 12.30
N CYS A 33 12.04 1.40 11.81
CA CYS A 33 11.29 2.47 11.13
C CYS A 33 11.02 3.68 12.04
N SER A 34 10.85 3.48 13.34
CA SER A 34 10.54 4.57 14.28
C SER A 34 11.78 5.41 14.57
N GLN A 35 12.94 4.75 14.70
CA GLN A 35 14.23 5.42 14.87
C GLN A 35 14.58 6.24 13.63
N VAL A 36 14.48 5.63 12.44
CA VAL A 36 14.75 6.33 11.17
C VAL A 36 13.80 7.50 10.96
N LEU A 37 12.51 7.37 11.32
CA LEU A 37 11.56 8.48 11.20
C LEU A 37 11.86 9.62 12.20
N ALA A 38 12.41 9.31 13.37
CA ALA A 38 12.83 10.33 14.34
C ALA A 38 14.05 11.13 13.84
N GLU A 39 14.99 10.46 13.18
CA GLU A 39 16.19 11.09 12.59
C GLU A 39 15.89 11.82 11.28
N HIS A 40 14.95 11.29 10.48
CA HIS A 40 14.53 11.81 9.19
C HIS A 40 13.01 11.99 9.13
N PRO A 41 12.46 13.09 9.69
CA PRO A 41 11.02 13.33 9.75
C PRO A 41 10.33 13.39 8.39
N ASP A 42 11.05 13.82 7.35
CA ASP A 42 10.55 13.89 5.96
C ASP A 42 10.62 12.55 5.22
N GLY A 43 11.13 11.50 5.86
CA GLY A 43 11.37 10.19 5.28
C GLY A 43 12.68 10.11 4.48
N ILE A 44 12.88 8.98 3.80
CA ILE A 44 14.16 8.64 3.13
C ILE A 44 14.04 8.64 1.59
N LEU A 45 12.82 8.79 1.08
CA LEU A 45 12.50 8.83 -0.34
C LEU A 45 12.03 10.23 -0.70
N LYS A 46 12.09 10.62 -1.98
CA LYS A 46 11.47 11.87 -2.44
C LYS A 46 9.98 11.93 -2.09
N CYS A 47 9.32 10.76 -2.05
CA CYS A 47 7.97 10.64 -1.50
C CYS A 47 8.00 10.49 0.02
N LYS A 48 7.62 11.55 0.74
CA LYS A 48 7.50 11.58 2.21
C LYS A 48 6.54 10.54 2.80
N TRP A 49 5.61 10.03 2.00
CA TRP A 49 4.61 9.02 2.39
C TRP A 49 5.10 7.58 2.17
N GLY A 50 6.30 7.39 1.64
CA GLY A 50 6.81 6.11 1.20
C GLY A 50 7.26 5.19 2.33
N CYS A 51 7.27 3.88 2.07
CA CYS A 51 7.78 2.90 3.02
C CYS A 51 9.29 3.08 3.22
N LEU A 52 9.72 3.20 4.48
CA LEU A 52 11.14 3.31 4.83
C LEU A 52 11.90 1.99 4.56
N GLY A 53 11.22 0.84 4.66
CA GLY A 53 11.84 -0.46 4.42
C GLY A 53 12.72 -0.97 5.55
N MET A 54 12.64 -0.39 6.75
CA MET A 54 13.46 -0.78 7.93
C MET A 54 12.90 -1.95 8.75
N GLY A 55 11.83 -2.61 8.28
CA GLY A 55 11.43 -3.91 8.83
C GLY A 55 10.71 -3.91 10.18
N SER A 56 10.26 -2.79 10.76
CA SER A 56 9.49 -2.82 12.04
C SER A 56 8.25 -3.73 11.98
N CYS A 57 7.55 -3.75 10.84
CA CYS A 57 6.42 -4.64 10.61
C CYS A 57 6.83 -6.12 10.47
N VAL A 58 8.03 -6.40 9.97
CA VAL A 58 8.62 -7.74 9.87
C VAL A 58 8.91 -8.25 11.29
N ALA A 59 9.60 -7.45 12.10
CA ALA A 59 9.89 -7.79 13.49
C ALA A 59 8.63 -8.03 14.34
N ALA A 60 7.54 -7.29 14.07
CA ALA A 60 6.26 -7.47 14.75
C ALA A 60 5.49 -8.73 14.30
N CYS A 61 5.80 -9.31 13.14
CA CYS A 61 5.04 -10.39 12.54
C CYS A 61 5.46 -11.77 13.06
N LYS A 62 4.78 -12.26 14.10
CA LYS A 62 5.04 -13.59 14.68
C LYS A 62 4.74 -14.77 13.75
N SER A 63 3.93 -14.55 12.70
CA SER A 63 3.58 -15.57 11.71
C SER A 63 4.52 -15.57 10.50
N ASP A 64 5.58 -14.75 10.50
CA ASP A 64 6.54 -14.65 9.40
C ASP A 64 5.86 -14.40 8.04
N ALA A 65 4.82 -13.56 8.06
CA ALA A 65 3.98 -13.25 6.91
C ALA A 65 4.40 -11.95 6.21
N ILE A 66 5.39 -11.21 6.72
CA ILE A 66 5.80 -9.93 6.15
C ILE A 66 7.30 -9.97 5.88
N HIS A 67 7.71 -9.53 4.70
CA HIS A 67 9.11 -9.35 4.33
C HIS A 67 9.29 -8.03 3.57
N ILE A 68 10.52 -7.54 3.48
CA ILE A 68 10.83 -6.39 2.62
C ILE A 68 11.24 -6.93 1.25
N ASN A 69 10.52 -6.53 0.21
CA ASN A 69 10.81 -6.99 -1.15
C ASN A 69 12.01 -6.23 -1.77
N SER A 70 12.38 -6.60 -2.99
CA SER A 70 13.52 -5.99 -3.71
C SER A 70 13.39 -4.49 -3.95
N PHE A 71 12.17 -3.95 -3.91
CA PHE A 71 11.94 -2.52 -4.05
C PHE A 71 12.15 -1.77 -2.73
N GLY A 72 12.33 -2.47 -1.60
CA GLY A 72 12.45 -1.85 -0.27
C GLY A 72 11.09 -1.52 0.35
N VAL A 73 10.05 -2.23 -0.05
CA VAL A 73 8.68 -2.08 0.46
C VAL A 73 8.26 -3.33 1.21
N ALA A 74 7.47 -3.17 2.27
CA ALA A 74 6.88 -4.30 2.97
C ALA A 74 5.86 -5.03 2.08
N GLU A 75 5.98 -6.34 1.98
CA GLU A 75 5.12 -7.23 1.23
C GLU A 75 4.58 -8.34 2.15
N VAL A 76 3.30 -8.67 1.99
CA VAL A 76 2.58 -9.59 2.89
C VAL A 76 2.27 -10.91 2.17
N ASP A 77 2.78 -12.00 2.71
CA ASP A 77 2.37 -13.36 2.37
C ASP A 77 0.99 -13.66 2.98
N ARG A 78 0.01 -13.74 2.09
CA ARG A 78 -1.41 -13.95 2.41
C ARG A 78 -1.68 -15.37 2.90
N GLY A 79 -0.87 -16.34 2.50
CA GLY A 79 -0.98 -17.73 2.94
C GLY A 79 -0.63 -17.91 4.41
N LYS A 80 0.30 -17.08 4.91
CA LYS A 80 0.75 -17.07 6.31
C LYS A 80 0.04 -16.03 7.18
N CYS A 81 -0.49 -14.96 6.59
CA CYS A 81 -1.12 -13.89 7.36
C CYS A 81 -2.38 -14.38 8.11
N VAL A 82 -2.44 -14.06 9.40
CA VAL A 82 -3.58 -14.38 10.27
C VAL A 82 -4.45 -13.15 10.58
N GLY A 83 -4.10 -11.97 10.06
CA GLY A 83 -4.89 -10.74 10.24
C GLY A 83 -4.89 -10.18 11.66
N CYS A 84 -3.85 -10.43 12.47
CA CYS A 84 -3.79 -10.01 13.88
C CYS A 84 -3.62 -8.49 14.11
N GLY A 85 -3.16 -7.73 13.11
CA GLY A 85 -3.02 -6.28 13.19
C GLY A 85 -1.79 -5.76 13.94
N LEU A 86 -0.87 -6.62 14.38
CA LEU A 86 0.37 -6.16 15.05
C LEU A 86 1.24 -5.28 14.14
N CYS A 87 1.30 -5.60 12.85
CA CYS A 87 2.02 -4.80 11.85
C CYS A 87 1.42 -3.40 11.64
N VAL A 88 0.09 -3.25 11.81
CA VAL A 88 -0.59 -1.95 11.74
C VAL A 88 -0.07 -1.03 12.84
N LYS A 89 0.04 -1.54 14.08
CA LYS A 89 0.57 -0.78 15.22
C LYS A 89 2.07 -0.50 15.10
N ALA A 90 2.82 -1.39 14.46
CA ALA A 90 4.27 -1.28 14.33
C ALA A 90 4.72 -0.33 13.22
N CYS A 91 3.83 0.08 12.32
CA CYS A 91 4.18 0.99 11.22
C CYS A 91 4.00 2.45 11.67
N PRO A 92 5.07 3.22 11.91
CA PRO A 92 4.94 4.61 12.38
C PRO A 92 4.33 5.53 11.32
N LEU A 93 4.44 5.18 10.03
CA LEU A 93 3.83 5.90 8.91
C LEU A 93 2.37 5.51 8.65
N GLY A 94 1.81 4.52 9.36
CA GLY A 94 0.43 4.08 9.16
C GLY A 94 0.11 3.48 7.79
N LEU A 95 1.11 2.93 7.10
CA LEU A 95 0.96 2.39 5.73
C LEU A 95 0.35 1.00 5.68
N ILE A 96 0.05 0.37 6.81
CA ILE A 96 -0.45 -1.01 6.85
C ILE A 96 -1.85 -0.99 7.44
N ARG A 97 -2.79 -1.68 6.80
CA ARG A 97 -4.15 -1.88 7.31
C ARG A 97 -4.58 -3.33 7.17
N ILE A 98 -5.62 -3.71 7.91
CA ILE A 98 -6.24 -5.03 7.78
C ILE A 98 -7.47 -4.90 6.87
N THR A 99 -7.53 -5.71 5.81
CA THR A 99 -8.72 -5.85 4.96
C THR A 99 -9.65 -6.92 5.53
N THR A 100 -10.92 -6.86 5.11
CA THR A 100 -11.86 -7.95 5.31
C THR A 100 -12.03 -8.74 4.01
N PRO A 101 -12.47 -10.01 4.08
CA PRO A 101 -12.73 -10.82 2.89
C PRO A 101 -13.75 -10.20 1.93
N GLU A 102 -14.67 -9.40 2.45
CA GLU A 102 -15.71 -8.73 1.67
C GLU A 102 -15.15 -7.53 0.89
N TYR A 103 -14.07 -6.92 1.39
CA TYR A 103 -13.50 -5.68 0.86
C TYR A 103 -11.99 -5.83 0.59
N PRO A 104 -11.60 -6.66 -0.40
CA PRO A 104 -10.20 -6.94 -0.65
C PRO A 104 -9.54 -5.90 -1.57
N VAL A 105 -10.31 -5.03 -2.24
CA VAL A 105 -9.79 -4.01 -3.15
C VAL A 105 -9.34 -2.76 -2.40
N TYR A 106 -8.11 -2.31 -2.62
CA TYR A 106 -7.52 -1.17 -1.91
C TYR A 106 -6.55 -0.37 -2.77
N THR A 107 -6.34 0.89 -2.38
CA THR A 107 -5.33 1.77 -2.98
C THR A 107 -3.97 1.54 -2.29
N ALA A 108 -3.02 0.94 -3.01
CA ALA A 108 -1.67 0.59 -2.57
C ALA A 108 -0.67 1.78 -2.65
N CYS A 109 -1.16 2.96 -2.27
CA CYS A 109 -0.40 4.21 -2.20
C CYS A 109 -1.08 5.06 -1.12
N MET A 110 -0.34 5.88 -0.37
CA MET A 110 -0.89 6.88 0.58
C MET A 110 -0.50 8.31 0.25
N ASN A 111 0.24 8.51 -0.86
CA ASN A 111 0.66 9.84 -1.26
C ASN A 111 -0.53 10.77 -1.54
N GLN A 112 -0.49 11.96 -0.95
CA GLN A 112 -1.47 13.04 -1.09
C GLN A 112 -0.92 14.27 -1.84
N ASP A 113 0.32 14.19 -2.34
CA ASP A 113 0.90 15.25 -3.15
C ASP A 113 0.22 15.31 -4.53
N GLY A 114 0.25 16.49 -5.16
CA GLY A 114 -0.40 16.70 -6.45
C GLY A 114 0.17 15.80 -7.55
N GLY A 115 -0.68 15.30 -8.45
CA GLY A 115 -0.29 14.27 -9.42
C GLY A 115 0.90 14.63 -10.32
N ALA A 116 1.15 15.91 -10.59
CA ALA A 116 2.35 16.35 -11.32
C ALA A 116 3.65 16.12 -10.53
N GLN A 117 3.62 16.37 -9.22
CA GLN A 117 4.74 16.12 -8.32
C GLN A 117 4.93 14.62 -8.13
N THR A 118 3.84 13.88 -7.89
CA THR A 118 3.89 12.41 -7.75
C THR A 118 4.53 11.70 -8.95
N ARG A 119 4.33 12.19 -10.18
CA ARG A 119 4.97 11.61 -11.37
C ARG A 119 6.48 11.79 -11.39
N LYS A 120 6.99 12.89 -10.82
CA LYS A 120 8.43 13.14 -10.70
C LYS A 120 9.02 12.27 -9.60
N ASP A 121 8.29 12.16 -8.49
CA ASP A 121 8.84 11.52 -7.29
C ASP A 121 8.65 10.02 -7.29
N CYS A 122 7.60 9.46 -7.91
CA CYS A 122 7.27 8.04 -7.86
C CYS A 122 6.64 7.49 -9.16
N SER A 123 7.29 6.49 -9.76
CA SER A 123 6.82 5.84 -10.99
C SER A 123 5.57 4.96 -10.80
N VAL A 124 5.15 4.68 -9.56
CA VAL A 124 3.95 3.90 -9.21
C VAL A 124 3.10 4.61 -8.15
N GLY A 125 3.07 5.95 -8.15
CA GLY A 125 2.24 6.73 -7.23
C GLY A 125 0.84 7.04 -7.78
N CYS A 126 -0.15 7.19 -6.89
CA CYS A 126 -1.47 7.71 -7.26
C CYS A 126 -1.37 9.17 -7.70
N ILE A 127 -2.01 9.50 -8.83
CA ILE A 127 -1.95 10.83 -9.44
C ILE A 127 -3.30 11.55 -9.46
N ALA A 128 -4.28 11.06 -8.68
CA ALA A 128 -5.65 11.59 -8.63
C ALA A 128 -6.33 11.83 -9.99
N CYS A 129 -6.05 10.99 -11.00
CA CYS A 129 -6.60 11.18 -12.35
C CYS A 129 -8.13 10.96 -12.47
N GLY A 130 -8.79 10.40 -11.46
CA GLY A 130 -10.23 10.16 -11.44
C GLY A 130 -10.72 9.01 -12.35
N ILE A 131 -9.83 8.28 -13.05
CA ILE A 131 -10.24 7.15 -13.91
C ILE A 131 -10.94 6.05 -13.10
N CYS A 132 -10.46 5.76 -11.89
CA CYS A 132 -11.09 4.79 -10.99
C CYS A 132 -12.50 5.21 -10.57
N VAL A 133 -12.72 6.51 -10.32
CA VAL A 133 -14.04 7.08 -9.99
C VAL A 133 -15.00 6.87 -11.16
N LYS A 134 -14.59 7.25 -12.37
CA LYS A 134 -15.43 7.12 -13.59
C LYS A 134 -15.82 5.68 -13.94
N ASN A 135 -15.02 4.70 -13.53
CA ASN A 135 -15.25 3.29 -13.85
C ASN A 135 -15.81 2.49 -12.67
N CYS A 136 -16.15 3.13 -11.55
CA CYS A 136 -16.76 2.43 -10.42
C CYS A 136 -18.28 2.35 -10.61
N PRO A 137 -18.87 1.16 -10.87
CA PRO A 137 -20.33 1.04 -11.05
C PRO A 137 -21.10 1.22 -9.74
N ALA A 138 -20.44 1.06 -8.60
CA ALA A 138 -21.05 1.16 -7.27
C ALA A 138 -20.84 2.52 -6.60
N ASP A 139 -20.24 3.48 -7.32
CA ASP A 139 -19.91 4.82 -6.78
C ASP A 139 -19.13 4.74 -5.44
N ALA A 140 -18.22 3.76 -5.36
CA ALA A 140 -17.44 3.45 -4.16
C ALA A 140 -16.06 4.12 -4.16
N VAL A 141 -15.67 4.84 -5.21
CA VAL A 141 -14.34 5.45 -5.30
C VAL A 141 -14.47 6.96 -5.41
N ARG A 142 -13.70 7.69 -4.61
CA ARG A 142 -13.64 9.16 -4.61
C ARG A 142 -12.19 9.64 -4.60
N ILE A 143 -11.98 10.90 -5.00
CA ILE A 143 -10.69 11.57 -4.86
C ILE A 143 -10.76 12.51 -3.65
N GLU A 144 -9.89 12.29 -2.67
CA GLU A 144 -9.73 13.12 -1.48
C GLU A 144 -8.25 13.43 -1.31
N ASN A 145 -7.87 14.69 -1.08
CA ASN A 145 -6.47 15.11 -0.89
C ASN A 145 -5.51 14.57 -1.97
N ASN A 146 -5.86 14.74 -3.25
CA ASN A 146 -5.11 14.20 -4.40
C ASN A 146 -4.87 12.68 -4.37
N HIS A 147 -5.72 11.93 -3.65
CA HIS A 147 -5.59 10.50 -3.46
C HIS A 147 -6.90 9.77 -3.71
N ALA A 148 -6.83 8.53 -4.20
CA ALA A 148 -8.01 7.71 -4.48
C ALA A 148 -8.42 6.92 -3.24
N VAL A 149 -9.57 7.25 -2.67
CA VAL A 149 -10.14 6.58 -1.49
C VAL A 149 -11.28 5.67 -1.93
N ILE A 150 -11.29 4.45 -1.42
CA ILE A 150 -12.34 3.45 -1.70
C ILE A 150 -13.21 3.31 -0.45
N ASP A 151 -14.50 3.57 -0.59
CA ASP A 151 -15.53 3.29 0.39
C ASP A 151 -15.85 1.79 0.39
N GLU A 152 -15.38 1.11 1.43
CA GLU A 152 -15.55 -0.33 1.57
C GLU A 152 -17.03 -0.71 1.66
N ALA A 153 -17.88 0.08 2.33
CA ALA A 153 -19.29 -0.24 2.50
C ALA A 153 -20.07 -0.29 1.17
N LYS A 154 -19.61 0.45 0.16
CA LYS A 154 -20.20 0.45 -1.19
C LYS A 154 -19.48 -0.48 -2.17
N CYS A 155 -18.25 -0.87 -1.87
CA CYS A 155 -17.43 -1.63 -2.81
C CYS A 155 -17.99 -3.04 -3.02
N ILE A 156 -18.33 -3.37 -4.27
CA ILE A 156 -18.78 -4.72 -4.67
C ILE A 156 -17.63 -5.60 -5.19
N ALA A 157 -16.38 -5.21 -4.95
CA ALA A 157 -15.17 -5.94 -5.35
C ALA A 157 -15.12 -6.34 -6.85
N CYS A 158 -15.68 -5.52 -7.76
CA CYS A 158 -15.72 -5.85 -9.19
C CYS A 158 -14.37 -5.70 -9.95
N GLY A 159 -13.35 -5.07 -9.33
CA GLY A 159 -12.01 -4.94 -9.92
C GLY A 159 -11.84 -3.92 -11.05
N MET A 160 -12.90 -3.24 -11.50
CA MET A 160 -12.78 -2.26 -12.61
C MET A 160 -11.80 -1.14 -12.31
N CYS A 161 -11.78 -0.64 -11.07
CA CYS A 161 -10.82 0.38 -10.63
C CYS A 161 -9.37 -0.13 -10.66
N ALA A 162 -9.13 -1.39 -10.29
CA ALA A 162 -7.82 -2.04 -10.36
C ALA A 162 -7.31 -2.12 -11.81
N VAL A 163 -8.13 -2.67 -12.70
CA VAL A 163 -7.76 -2.90 -14.11
C VAL A 163 -7.58 -1.59 -14.89
N LYS A 164 -8.39 -0.57 -14.61
CA LYS A 164 -8.36 0.71 -15.33
C LYS A 164 -7.33 1.69 -14.79
N CYS A 165 -6.73 1.43 -13.62
CA CYS A 165 -5.76 2.34 -13.04
C CYS A 165 -4.49 2.38 -13.90
N PRO A 166 -4.14 3.53 -14.53
CA PRO A 166 -2.96 3.62 -15.38
C PRO A 166 -1.64 3.55 -14.58
N ARG A 167 -1.72 3.60 -13.26
CA ARG A 167 -0.57 3.54 -12.35
C ARG A 167 -0.39 2.16 -11.70
N GLY A 168 -1.34 1.24 -11.88
CA GLY A 168 -1.29 -0.08 -11.26
C GLY A 168 -1.42 -0.08 -9.72
N ILE A 169 -1.87 1.03 -9.11
CA ILE A 169 -1.84 1.21 -7.65
C ILE A 169 -3.11 0.74 -6.93
N ILE A 170 -4.17 0.35 -7.64
CA ILE A 170 -5.36 -0.22 -7.00
C ILE A 170 -5.23 -1.73 -7.10
N LEU A 171 -5.01 -2.37 -5.97
CA LEU A 171 -4.74 -3.79 -5.87
C LEU A 171 -5.90 -4.53 -5.23
N ASP A 172 -5.89 -5.84 -5.42
CA ASP A 172 -6.78 -6.76 -4.74
C ASP A 172 -5.97 -7.64 -3.78
N ALA A 173 -6.43 -7.69 -2.53
CA ALA A 173 -5.88 -8.48 -1.44
C ALA A 173 -5.99 -9.99 -1.67
N ASP A 174 -6.74 -10.46 -2.68
CA ASP A 174 -6.77 -11.86 -3.09
C ASP A 174 -5.93 -12.15 -4.36
N GLY A 175 -5.64 -11.11 -5.15
CA GLY A 175 -4.73 -11.20 -6.30
C GLY A 175 -5.42 -11.74 -7.54
N ILE A 176 -6.75 -11.61 -7.58
CA ILE A 176 -7.62 -12.09 -8.64
C ILE A 176 -7.50 -11.19 -9.88
N PHE A 177 -7.34 -9.88 -9.67
CA PHE A 177 -7.23 -8.93 -10.77
C PHE A 177 -5.77 -8.72 -11.18
N THR A 178 -5.46 -8.98 -12.44
CA THR A 178 -4.17 -8.64 -13.04
C THR A 178 -4.07 -7.14 -13.23
N VAL A 179 -3.30 -6.48 -12.38
CA VAL A 179 -2.93 -5.07 -12.56
C VAL A 179 -1.79 -4.98 -13.56
N LYS A 180 -1.78 -3.93 -14.39
CA LYS A 180 -0.59 -3.60 -15.18
C LYS A 180 0.52 -3.19 -14.21
N ALA A 181 1.53 -4.03 -14.09
CA ALA A 181 2.81 -3.70 -13.47
C ALA A 181 3.62 -2.79 -14.41
#